data_AF-A0A7C7CRC9-F1
#
_entry.id   AF-A0A7C7CRC9-F1
#
_cell.length_a   1.000
_cell.length_b   1.000
_cell.length_c   1.000
_cell.angle_alpha   90.00
_cell.angle_beta   90.00
_cell.angle_gamma   90.00
#
_symmetry.space_group_name_H-M   'P 1'
#
loop_
_entity.id
_entity.type
_entity.pdbx_description
1 polymer ?
#
loop_
_entity_poly.entity_id
_entity_poly.type
_entity_poly.pdbx_seq_one_letter_code
_entity_poly.pdbx_strand_id
1 'polypeptide(L)'
;DDIYSIAIWGIIGGILGARFVHVIDNWGFYWGNPGQIIAIWSGGIGLWGGLLGGFFGAAIYARIFKHPIGIIADLTAPALLFVQTIGRLGDFVNGEHCAKAWDNALAFVWTNPASDARVCANGIDVSVHPVIAYEIIWNMFALVIIWKLRDRLKPDGMLFALYFALYSVGRFGVTFLRQDKIWAIGLQEAQFIALIVLAITVPLLLAKARRVPDDEMVTEPPAPRARGTRAERRRSDRG
;
A
#
# COMPACT_ATOMS: atom_id res chain seq x y z
N ASP A 1 -19.40 -6.86 7.57
CA ASP A 1 -18.70 -7.80 8.47
C ASP A 1 -17.47 -8.42 7.83
N ASP A 2 -17.59 -9.07 6.67
CA ASP A 2 -16.46 -9.75 6.00
C ASP A 2 -15.23 -8.86 5.74
N ILE A 3 -15.44 -7.61 5.28
CA ILE A 3 -14.35 -6.64 5.04
C ILE A 3 -13.62 -6.30 6.34
N TYR A 4 -14.36 -6.10 7.43
CA TYR A 4 -13.75 -5.83 8.74
C TYR A 4 -12.93 -7.02 9.22
N SER A 5 -13.44 -8.25 9.04
CA SER A 5 -12.69 -9.46 9.37
C SER A 5 -11.41 -9.57 8.54
N ILE A 6 -11.47 -9.37 7.22
CA ILE A 6 -10.29 -9.37 6.35
C ILE A 6 -9.27 -8.31 6.81
N ALA A 7 -9.73 -7.10 7.13
CA ALA A 7 -8.88 -6.03 7.62
C ALA A 7 -8.21 -6.39 8.95
N ILE A 8 -8.95 -6.96 9.90
CA ILE A 8 -8.42 -7.41 11.19
C ILE A 8 -7.35 -8.49 10.99
N TRP A 9 -7.62 -9.49 10.16
CA TRP A 9 -6.64 -10.54 9.85
C TRP A 9 -5.42 -10.01 9.10
N GLY A 10 -5.59 -9.01 8.25
CA GLY A 10 -4.48 -8.27 7.64
C GLY A 10 -3.65 -7.50 8.67
N ILE A 11 -4.28 -6.80 9.62
CA ILE A 11 -3.58 -6.08 10.68
C ILE A 11 -2.80 -7.05 11.57
N ILE A 12 -3.43 -8.14 12.01
CA ILE A 12 -2.79 -9.17 12.84
C ILE A 12 -1.61 -9.78 12.08
N GLY A 13 -1.81 -10.17 10.81
CA GLY A 13 -0.75 -10.71 9.97
C GLY A 13 0.41 -9.73 9.80
N GLY A 14 0.12 -8.44 9.61
CA GLY A 14 1.11 -7.39 9.48
C GLY A 14 1.93 -7.18 10.74
N ILE A 15 1.29 -7.09 11.91
CA ILE A 15 1.99 -6.95 13.20
C ILE A 15 2.91 -8.16 13.46
N LEU A 16 2.38 -9.37 13.27
CA LEU A 16 3.13 -10.60 13.48
C LEU A 16 4.30 -10.73 12.50
N GLY A 17 4.05 -10.48 11.21
CA GLY A 17 5.08 -10.54 10.19
C GLY A 17 6.17 -9.49 10.38
N ALA A 18 5.80 -8.26 10.71
CA ALA A 18 6.75 -7.18 10.97
C ALA A 18 7.65 -7.52 12.16
N ARG A 19 7.07 -8.09 13.22
CA ARG A 19 7.85 -8.51 14.39
C ARG A 19 8.76 -9.68 14.06
N PHE A 20 8.25 -10.69 13.36
CA PHE A 20 9.00 -11.88 12.98
C PHE A 20 10.27 -11.54 12.19
N VAL A 21 10.16 -10.72 11.14
CA VAL A 21 11.32 -10.32 10.34
C VAL A 21 12.32 -9.53 11.18
N HIS A 22 11.86 -8.57 12.00
CA HIS A 22 12.76 -7.80 12.86
C HIS A 22 13.54 -8.67 13.86
N VAL A 23 12.90 -9.70 14.41
CA VAL A 23 13.54 -10.64 15.35
C VAL A 23 14.61 -11.49 14.65
N ILE A 24 14.35 -11.91 13.42
CA ILE A 24 15.35 -12.63 12.61
C ILE A 24 16.55 -11.75 12.30
N ASP A 25 16.32 -10.50 11.87
CA ASP A 25 17.41 -9.57 11.54
C ASP A 25 18.30 -9.27 12.76
N ASN A 26 17.72 -9.29 13.97
CA ASN A 26 18.39 -8.97 15.23
C ASN A 26 18.56 -10.21 16.12
N TRP A 27 18.69 -11.40 15.52
CA TRP A 27 18.66 -12.67 16.24
C TRP A 27 19.64 -12.75 17.41
N GLY A 28 20.84 -12.19 17.27
CA GLY A 28 21.85 -12.15 18.32
C GLY A 28 21.39 -11.44 19.61
N PHE A 29 20.59 -10.38 19.49
CA PHE A 29 20.03 -9.65 20.63
C PHE A 29 18.91 -10.43 21.32
N TYR A 30 18.02 -11.02 20.53
CA TYR A 30 16.86 -11.76 21.04
C TYR A 30 17.21 -13.13 21.62
N TRP A 31 18.33 -13.73 21.20
CA TRP A 31 18.86 -14.94 21.81
C TRP A 31 19.12 -14.78 23.31
N GLY A 32 19.67 -13.63 23.72
CA GLY A 32 19.90 -13.30 25.12
C GLY A 32 18.67 -12.75 25.86
N ASN A 33 17.61 -12.35 25.14
CA ASN A 33 16.43 -11.68 25.70
C ASN A 33 15.12 -12.18 25.06
N PRO A 34 14.77 -13.47 25.18
CA PRO A 34 13.62 -14.05 24.47
C PRO A 34 12.28 -13.41 24.86
N GLY A 35 12.16 -12.92 26.10
CA GLY A 35 10.95 -12.20 26.54
C GLY A 35 10.67 -10.91 25.77
N GLN A 36 11.71 -10.30 25.16
CA GLN A 36 11.54 -9.10 24.36
C GLN A 36 10.98 -9.39 22.97
N ILE A 37 10.93 -10.64 22.51
CA ILE A 37 10.37 -11.00 21.19
C ILE A 37 8.90 -10.55 21.07
N ILE A 38 8.14 -10.60 22.17
CA ILE A 38 6.71 -10.26 22.20
C ILE A 38 6.47 -8.76 22.47
N ALA A 39 7.51 -8.03 22.92
CA ALA A 39 7.43 -6.62 23.28
C ALA A 39 7.36 -5.70 22.04
N ILE A 40 6.24 -5.77 21.31
CA ILE A 40 5.96 -4.97 20.11
C ILE A 40 5.87 -3.46 20.41
N TRP A 41 5.64 -3.07 21.67
CA TRP A 41 5.57 -1.68 22.11
C TRP A 41 6.94 -1.02 22.30
N SER A 42 8.03 -1.79 22.32
CA SER A 42 9.39 -1.26 22.45
C SER A 42 9.99 -0.77 21.13
N GLY A 43 9.20 -0.75 20.05
CA GLY A 43 9.67 -0.52 18.69
C GLY A 43 10.28 -1.79 18.07
N GLY A 44 10.93 -1.64 16.92
CA GLY A 44 11.54 -2.76 16.19
C GLY A 44 10.54 -3.52 15.32
N ILE A 45 10.23 -2.95 14.17
CA ILE A 45 9.28 -3.49 13.20
C ILE A 45 9.97 -3.60 11.84
N GLY A 46 9.93 -4.79 11.25
CA GLY A 46 10.46 -5.04 9.91
C GLY A 46 9.43 -4.60 8.88
N LEU A 47 9.78 -3.60 8.05
CA LEU A 47 8.88 -3.06 7.02
C LEU A 47 8.39 -4.16 6.07
N TRP A 48 9.31 -4.98 5.55
CA TRP A 48 9.00 -6.10 4.66
C TRP A 48 8.13 -7.17 5.33
N GLY A 49 8.39 -7.44 6.62
CA GLY A 49 7.59 -8.36 7.40
C GLY A 49 6.16 -7.87 7.58
N GLY A 50 5.96 -6.57 7.79
CA GLY A 50 4.62 -5.98 7.92
C GLY A 50 3.85 -6.04 6.62
N LEU A 51 4.50 -5.70 5.50
CA LEU A 51 3.89 -5.70 4.19
C LEU A 51 3.46 -7.12 3.76
N LEU A 52 4.38 -8.09 3.86
CA LEU A 52 4.12 -9.47 3.49
C LEU A 52 3.16 -10.15 4.48
N GLY A 53 3.37 -9.97 5.78
CA GLY A 53 2.51 -10.51 6.81
C GLY A 53 1.07 -10.03 6.68
N GLY A 54 0.87 -8.75 6.38
CA GLY A 54 -0.46 -8.18 6.18
C GLY A 54 -1.14 -8.71 4.91
N PHE A 55 -0.38 -8.78 3.81
CA PHE A 55 -0.88 -9.38 2.57
C PHE A 55 -1.30 -10.83 2.76
N PHE A 56 -0.43 -11.67 3.36
CA PHE A 56 -0.75 -13.08 3.58
C PHE A 56 -1.87 -13.27 4.60
N GLY A 57 -1.93 -12.48 5.68
CA GLY A 57 -3.02 -12.54 6.65
C GLY A 57 -4.38 -12.27 6.02
N ALA A 58 -4.49 -11.21 5.22
CA ALA A 58 -5.71 -10.89 4.49
C ALA A 58 -6.03 -11.93 3.39
N ALA A 59 -5.02 -12.37 2.63
CA ALA A 59 -5.20 -13.34 1.54
C ALA A 59 -5.60 -14.72 2.04
N ILE A 60 -5.02 -15.20 3.15
CA ILE A 60 -5.36 -16.49 3.77
C ILE A 60 -6.82 -16.47 4.23
N TYR A 61 -7.24 -15.43 4.94
CA TYR A 61 -8.64 -15.29 5.35
C TYR A 61 -9.57 -15.27 4.14
N ALA A 62 -9.29 -14.42 3.15
CA ALA A 62 -10.07 -14.35 1.92
C ALA A 62 -10.16 -15.71 1.20
N ARG A 63 -9.06 -16.48 1.18
CA ARG A 63 -8.99 -17.80 0.55
C ARG A 63 -9.82 -18.85 1.30
N ILE A 64 -9.70 -18.90 2.63
CA ILE A 64 -10.43 -19.86 3.49
C ILE A 64 -11.94 -19.65 3.34
N PHE A 65 -12.38 -18.39 3.35
CA PHE A 65 -13.79 -18.03 3.25
C PHE A 65 -14.27 -17.86 1.79
N LYS A 66 -13.44 -18.23 0.81
CA LYS A 66 -13.75 -18.23 -0.64
C LYS A 66 -14.23 -16.88 -1.17
N HIS A 67 -13.73 -15.78 -0.61
CA HIS A 67 -14.03 -14.45 -1.11
C HIS A 67 -13.26 -14.15 -2.42
N PRO A 68 -13.86 -13.35 -3.33
CA PRO A 68 -13.22 -12.97 -4.58
C PRO A 68 -12.06 -12.00 -4.31
N ILE A 69 -10.82 -12.51 -4.41
CA ILE A 69 -9.59 -11.77 -4.11
C ILE A 69 -9.46 -10.52 -4.97
N GLY A 70 -9.85 -10.56 -6.26
CA GLY A 70 -9.82 -9.40 -7.15
C GLY A 70 -10.70 -8.25 -6.66
N ILE A 71 -11.91 -8.56 -6.19
CA ILE A 71 -12.82 -7.55 -5.62
C ILE A 71 -12.23 -6.96 -4.34
N ILE A 72 -11.68 -7.81 -3.46
CA ILE A 72 -11.04 -7.34 -2.22
C ILE A 72 -9.85 -6.43 -2.55
N ALA A 73 -9.02 -6.80 -3.51
CA ALA A 73 -7.88 -6.01 -3.95
C ALA A 73 -8.31 -4.65 -4.51
N ASP A 74 -9.34 -4.62 -5.35
CA ASP A 74 -9.87 -3.37 -5.90
C ASP A 74 -10.46 -2.47 -4.80
N LEU A 75 -11.12 -3.04 -3.79
CA LEU A 75 -11.62 -2.30 -2.63
C LEU A 75 -10.50 -1.71 -1.76
N THR A 76 -9.34 -2.38 -1.67
CA THR A 76 -8.20 -1.91 -0.86
C THR A 76 -7.38 -0.83 -1.57
N ALA A 77 -7.34 -0.82 -2.91
CA ALA A 77 -6.59 0.16 -3.71
C ALA A 77 -6.76 1.63 -3.26
N PRO A 78 -7.98 2.20 -3.16
CA PRO A 78 -8.17 3.57 -2.72
C PRO A 78 -7.79 3.78 -1.25
N ALA A 79 -8.07 2.79 -0.38
CA ALA A 79 -7.73 2.86 1.03
C ALA A 79 -6.20 2.92 1.25
N LEU A 80 -5.43 2.16 0.46
CA LEU A 80 -3.96 2.17 0.54
C LEU A 80 -3.36 3.52 0.18
N LEU A 81 -3.82 4.17 -0.90
CA LEU A 81 -3.31 5.51 -1.27
C LEU A 81 -3.63 6.56 -0.21
N PHE A 82 -4.82 6.48 0.38
CA PHE A 82 -5.22 7.38 1.44
C PHE A 82 -4.35 7.20 2.70
N VAL A 83 -4.19 5.95 3.16
CA VAL A 83 -3.35 5.63 4.33
C VAL A 83 -1.89 5.98 4.08
N GLN A 84 -1.35 5.72 2.90
CA GLN A 84 0.02 6.11 2.53
C GLN A 84 0.19 7.62 2.62
N THR A 85 -0.79 8.40 2.18
CA THR A 85 -0.74 9.85 2.26
C THR A 85 -0.71 10.34 3.69
N ILE A 86 -1.50 9.74 4.59
CA ILE A 86 -1.44 10.02 6.02
C ILE A 86 -0.06 9.66 6.58
N GLY A 87 0.48 8.50 6.21
CA GLY A 87 1.84 8.08 6.60
C GLY A 87 2.89 9.13 6.23
N ARG A 88 2.82 9.66 4.99
CA ARG A 88 3.74 10.71 4.52
C ARG A 88 3.67 12.02 5.29
N LEU A 89 2.56 12.31 5.99
CA LEU A 89 2.51 13.48 6.88
C LEU A 89 3.44 13.27 8.09
N GLY A 90 3.57 12.04 8.59
CA GLY A 90 4.55 11.70 9.62
C GLY A 90 5.98 11.91 9.13
N ASP A 91 6.28 11.41 7.93
CA ASP A 91 7.57 11.61 7.27
C ASP A 91 7.89 13.11 7.10
N PHE A 92 6.89 13.91 6.74
CA PHE A 92 7.02 15.36 6.54
C PHE A 92 7.44 16.07 7.84
N VAL A 93 6.86 15.67 8.96
CA VAL A 93 7.16 16.21 10.30
C VAL A 93 8.53 15.72 10.79
N ASN A 94 8.85 14.44 10.60
CA ASN A 94 10.09 13.85 11.09
C ASN A 94 11.32 14.31 10.28
N GLY A 95 11.18 14.47 8.96
CA GLY A 95 12.28 14.82 8.07
C GLY A 95 13.23 13.66 7.76
N GLU A 96 12.77 12.41 7.88
CA GLU A 96 13.59 11.21 7.66
C GLU A 96 13.97 10.96 6.19
N HIS A 97 13.27 11.63 5.27
CA HIS A 97 13.40 11.39 3.84
C HIS A 97 14.35 12.37 3.15
N CYS A 98 15.62 11.97 3.08
CA CYS A 98 16.70 12.80 2.53
C CYS A 98 16.49 13.15 1.04
N ALA A 99 16.46 14.44 0.77
CA ALA A 99 16.21 15.03 -0.54
C ALA A 99 17.41 15.82 -1.04
N LYS A 100 17.55 15.98 -2.36
CA LYS A 100 18.61 16.80 -2.96
C LYS A 100 18.37 18.28 -2.62
N ALA A 101 19.47 19.00 -2.36
CA ALA A 101 19.45 20.43 -2.13
C ALA A 101 18.85 21.15 -3.34
N TRP A 102 17.99 22.12 -3.08
CA TRP A 102 17.31 22.90 -4.10
C TRP A 102 17.05 24.30 -3.58
N ASP A 103 17.60 25.30 -4.26
CA ASP A 103 17.50 26.70 -3.88
C ASP A 103 16.45 27.40 -4.74
N ASN A 104 15.19 27.31 -4.32
CA ASN A 104 14.04 27.91 -4.99
C ASN A 104 12.96 28.28 -3.96
N ALA A 105 12.01 29.14 -4.33
CA ALA A 105 10.93 29.60 -3.47
C ALA A 105 9.99 28.49 -2.97
N LEU A 106 9.96 27.35 -3.67
CA LEU A 106 9.19 26.16 -3.29
C LEU A 106 10.02 25.12 -2.52
N ALA A 107 11.26 25.44 -2.19
CA ALA A 107 12.08 24.55 -1.38
C ALA A 107 11.55 24.46 0.05
N PHE A 108 11.85 23.35 0.70
CA PHE A 108 11.48 23.10 2.09
C PHE A 108 12.73 22.99 2.95
N VAL A 109 12.64 23.49 4.18
CA VAL A 109 13.74 23.51 5.15
C VAL A 109 13.22 22.96 6.47
N TRP A 110 13.87 21.91 6.97
CA TRP A 110 13.73 21.51 8.37
C TRP A 110 14.68 22.35 9.20
N THR A 111 14.16 22.99 10.24
CA THR A 111 14.92 23.90 11.14
C THR A 111 15.05 23.35 12.56
N ASN A 112 14.27 22.32 12.91
CA ASN A 112 14.30 21.74 14.25
C ASN A 112 15.50 20.79 14.40
N PRO A 113 16.40 21.00 15.38
CA PRO A 113 17.54 20.12 15.64
C PRO A 113 17.17 18.67 15.96
N ALA A 114 15.96 18.42 16.44
CA ALA A 114 15.44 17.08 16.73
C ALA A 114 14.92 16.33 15.50
N SER A 115 14.90 16.96 14.32
CA SER A 115 14.49 16.31 13.07
C SER A 115 15.52 15.28 12.61
N ASP A 116 15.04 14.20 12.00
CA ASP A 116 15.88 13.17 11.38
C ASP A 116 16.62 13.69 10.12
N ALA A 117 16.24 14.86 9.62
CA ALA A 117 16.96 15.56 8.55
C ALA A 117 18.44 15.79 8.89
N ARG A 118 18.80 15.81 10.18
CA ARG A 118 20.20 15.88 10.66
C ARG A 118 21.10 14.76 10.17
N VAL A 119 20.54 13.60 9.83
CA VAL A 119 21.28 12.42 9.37
C VAL A 119 21.47 12.46 7.84
N CYS A 120 20.73 13.33 7.14
CA CYS A 120 20.87 13.52 5.70
C CYS A 120 22.17 14.22 5.35
N ALA A 121 22.67 13.98 4.12
CA ALA A 121 23.96 14.53 3.67
C ALA A 121 24.01 16.07 3.67
N ASN A 122 22.86 16.73 3.51
CA ASN A 122 22.76 18.19 3.53
C ASN A 122 22.68 18.75 4.97
N GLY A 123 22.25 17.94 5.94
CA GLY A 123 21.95 18.40 7.30
C GLY A 123 20.64 19.19 7.44
N ILE A 124 20.49 19.85 8.60
CA ILE A 124 19.39 20.77 8.95
C ILE A 124 19.68 22.17 8.38
N ASP A 125 18.65 23.00 8.25
CA ASP A 125 18.74 24.39 7.77
C ASP A 125 19.18 24.53 6.30
N VAL A 126 19.07 23.45 5.52
CA VAL A 126 19.33 23.46 4.09
C VAL A 126 18.04 23.32 3.29
N SER A 127 17.88 24.19 2.29
CA SER A 127 16.78 24.15 1.33
C SER A 127 16.88 22.91 0.44
N VAL A 128 15.83 22.10 0.45
CA VAL A 128 15.74 20.87 -0.36
C VAL A 128 14.44 20.82 -1.16
N HIS A 129 14.36 19.89 -2.12
CA HIS A 129 13.10 19.56 -2.75
C HIS A 129 12.07 19.08 -1.71
N PRO A 130 10.81 19.53 -1.76
CA PRO A 130 9.72 19.01 -0.92
C PRO A 130 9.23 17.65 -1.44
N VAL A 131 10.12 16.66 -1.48
CA VAL A 131 9.90 15.36 -2.12
C VAL A 131 8.70 14.63 -1.53
N ILE A 132 8.51 14.73 -0.22
CA ILE A 132 7.37 14.14 0.52
C ILE A 132 6.05 14.79 0.09
N ALA A 133 6.04 16.11 -0.12
CA ALA A 133 4.85 16.80 -0.63
C ALA A 133 4.51 16.34 -2.05
N TYR A 134 5.52 16.10 -2.90
CA TYR A 134 5.31 15.52 -4.23
C TYR A 134 4.69 14.12 -4.14
N GLU A 135 5.14 13.26 -3.20
CA GLU A 135 4.54 11.94 -2.96
C GLU A 135 3.08 12.07 -2.49
N ILE A 136 2.78 12.99 -1.57
CA ILE A 136 1.41 13.27 -1.08
C ILE A 136 0.49 13.70 -2.23
N ILE A 137 0.93 14.68 -3.02
CA ILE A 137 0.16 15.21 -4.15
C ILE A 137 -0.08 14.10 -5.18
N TRP A 138 0.95 13.32 -5.50
CA TRP A 138 0.82 12.21 -6.44
C TRP A 138 -0.13 11.13 -5.93
N ASN A 139 -0.05 10.75 -4.65
CA ASN A 139 -0.93 9.77 -4.06
C ASN A 139 -2.39 10.23 -4.06
N MET A 140 -2.64 11.51 -3.77
CA MET A 140 -3.99 12.09 -3.86
C MET A 140 -4.49 12.16 -5.30
N PHE A 141 -3.63 12.52 -6.25
CA PHE A 141 -3.96 12.50 -7.67
C PHE A 141 -4.31 11.07 -8.15
N ALA A 142 -3.49 10.08 -7.79
CA ALA A 142 -3.76 8.67 -8.07
C ALA A 142 -5.06 8.21 -7.40
N LEU A 143 -5.35 8.66 -6.18
CA LEU A 143 -6.60 8.33 -5.48
C LEU A 143 -7.80 8.85 -6.26
N VAL A 144 -7.75 10.09 -6.77
CA VAL A 144 -8.82 10.65 -7.60
C VAL A 144 -9.03 9.82 -8.87
N ILE A 145 -7.96 9.38 -9.53
CA ILE A 145 -8.05 8.52 -10.72
C ILE A 145 -8.73 7.19 -10.38
N ILE A 146 -8.25 6.52 -9.34
CA ILE A 146 -8.79 5.23 -8.90
C ILE A 146 -10.25 5.37 -8.49
N TRP A 147 -10.57 6.41 -7.72
CA TRP A 147 -11.94 6.66 -7.25
C TRP A 147 -12.92 6.84 -8.41
N LYS A 148 -12.50 7.56 -9.47
CA LYS A 148 -13.32 7.74 -10.68
C LYS A 148 -13.47 6.47 -11.51
N LEU A 149 -12.53 5.54 -11.44
CA LEU A 149 -12.51 4.33 -12.24
C LEU A 149 -12.93 3.06 -11.48
N ARG A 150 -13.24 3.17 -10.18
CA ARG A 150 -13.48 2.01 -9.31
C ARG A 150 -14.60 1.07 -9.79
N ASP A 151 -15.64 1.65 -10.37
CA ASP A 151 -16.80 0.90 -10.87
C ASP A 151 -16.72 0.66 -12.38
N ARG A 152 -15.68 1.19 -13.03
CA ARG A 152 -15.52 1.20 -14.50
C ARG A 152 -14.45 0.24 -15.01
N LEU A 153 -13.59 -0.29 -14.15
CA LEU A 153 -12.50 -1.20 -14.54
C LEU A 153 -12.88 -2.65 -14.27
N LYS A 154 -12.87 -3.47 -15.32
CA LYS A 154 -13.07 -4.92 -15.25
C LYS A 154 -11.95 -5.65 -16.02
N PRO A 155 -11.66 -6.93 -15.72
CA PRO A 155 -12.20 -7.74 -14.62
C PRO A 155 -11.72 -7.26 -13.24
N ASP A 156 -12.29 -7.82 -12.18
CA ASP A 156 -11.90 -7.49 -10.80
C ASP A 156 -10.41 -7.83 -10.57
N GLY A 157 -9.69 -6.93 -9.90
CA GLY A 157 -8.24 -6.91 -9.72
C GLY A 157 -7.51 -5.91 -10.63
N MET A 158 -8.18 -5.37 -11.65
CA MET A 158 -7.57 -4.38 -12.55
C MET A 158 -7.45 -2.99 -11.92
N LEU A 159 -8.33 -2.64 -10.98
CA LEU A 159 -8.20 -1.37 -10.26
C LEU A 159 -6.96 -1.40 -9.34
N PHE A 160 -6.71 -2.55 -8.71
CA PHE A 160 -5.50 -2.78 -7.91
C PHE A 160 -4.22 -2.81 -8.76
N ALA A 161 -4.28 -3.39 -9.96
CA ALA A 161 -3.16 -3.30 -10.91
C ALA A 161 -2.87 -1.86 -11.33
N LEU A 162 -3.91 -1.05 -11.57
CA LEU A 162 -3.79 0.38 -11.86
C LEU A 162 -3.18 1.14 -10.68
N TYR A 163 -3.57 0.82 -9.45
CA TYR A 163 -2.95 1.35 -8.24
C TYR A 163 -1.43 1.13 -8.24
N PHE A 164 -0.98 -0.10 -8.44
CA PHE A 164 0.45 -0.39 -8.46
C PHE A 164 1.18 0.35 -9.58
N ALA A 165 0.58 0.42 -10.77
CA ALA A 165 1.15 1.19 -11.88
C ALA A 165 1.31 2.67 -11.52
N LEU A 166 0.24 3.33 -11.04
CA LEU A 166 0.26 4.75 -10.65
C LEU A 166 1.27 5.02 -9.53
N TYR A 167 1.27 4.18 -8.49
CA TYR A 167 2.23 4.31 -7.39
C TYR A 167 3.67 4.17 -7.89
N SER A 168 3.93 3.22 -8.78
CA SER A 168 5.28 2.96 -9.32
C SER A 168 5.77 4.11 -10.19
N VAL A 169 4.90 4.74 -10.99
CA VAL A 169 5.26 5.96 -11.75
C VAL A 169 5.66 7.09 -10.81
N GLY A 170 4.85 7.36 -9.79
CA GLY A 170 5.16 8.40 -8.80
C GLY A 170 6.47 8.11 -8.08
N ARG A 171 6.62 6.88 -7.59
CA ARG A 171 7.83 6.44 -6.89
C ARG A 171 9.06 6.59 -7.79
N PHE A 172 9.00 6.15 -9.03
CA PHE A 172 10.12 6.26 -9.98
C PHE A 172 10.56 7.72 -10.19
N GLY A 173 9.60 8.63 -10.42
CA GLY A 173 9.89 10.05 -10.65
C GLY A 173 10.47 10.76 -9.42
N VAL A 174 9.82 10.61 -8.28
CA VAL A 174 10.22 11.21 -7.00
C VAL A 174 11.61 10.74 -6.55
N THR A 175 11.94 9.48 -6.82
CA THR A 175 13.22 8.87 -6.42
C THR A 175 14.43 9.59 -7.01
N PHE A 176 14.34 10.22 -8.19
CA PHE A 176 15.44 11.03 -8.74
C PHE A 176 15.79 12.24 -7.88
N LEU A 177 14.87 12.75 -7.08
CA LEU A 177 15.05 13.90 -6.20
C LEU A 177 15.56 13.49 -4.81
N ARG A 178 15.64 12.19 -4.52
CA ARG A 178 16.09 11.63 -3.24
C ARG A 178 17.61 11.41 -3.22
N GLN A 179 18.16 11.40 -2.02
CA GLN A 179 19.58 11.10 -1.76
C GLN A 179 19.83 9.62 -1.43
N ASP A 180 18.95 8.72 -1.85
CA ASP A 180 19.13 7.29 -1.59
C ASP A 180 20.33 6.73 -2.39
N LYS A 181 20.91 5.62 -1.89
CA LYS A 181 22.08 4.99 -2.50
C LYS A 181 21.76 4.50 -3.91
N ILE A 182 22.66 4.81 -4.85
CA ILE A 182 22.62 4.23 -6.20
C ILE A 182 22.98 2.76 -6.07
N TRP A 183 22.12 1.90 -6.62
CA TRP A 183 22.31 0.46 -6.52
C TRP A 183 23.05 -0.10 -7.73
N ALA A 184 22.57 0.20 -8.95
CA ALA A 184 23.17 -0.26 -10.19
C ALA A 184 22.79 0.65 -11.37
N ILE A 185 23.70 0.81 -12.35
CA ILE A 185 23.45 1.52 -13.62
C ILE A 185 22.92 2.95 -13.43
N GLY A 186 23.34 3.64 -12.35
CA GLY A 186 22.88 4.99 -12.03
C GLY A 186 21.45 5.08 -11.48
N LEU A 187 20.78 3.95 -11.26
CA LEU A 187 19.43 3.88 -10.69
C LEU A 187 19.47 3.42 -9.22
N GLN A 188 18.52 3.94 -8.45
CA GLN A 188 18.29 3.57 -7.05
C GLN A 188 17.42 2.30 -6.97
N GLU A 189 17.49 1.56 -5.87
CA GLU A 189 16.72 0.32 -5.65
C GLU A 189 15.22 0.49 -5.92
N ALA A 190 14.64 1.59 -5.42
CA ALA A 190 13.22 1.90 -5.60
C ALA A 190 12.82 2.09 -7.08
N GLN A 191 13.74 2.55 -7.94
CA GLN A 191 13.49 2.69 -9.37
C GLN A 191 13.45 1.32 -10.06
N PHE A 192 14.33 0.39 -9.68
CA PHE A 192 14.29 -0.98 -10.21
C PHE A 192 12.99 -1.68 -9.83
N ILE A 193 12.59 -1.59 -8.56
CA ILE A 193 11.33 -2.17 -8.09
C ILE A 193 10.15 -1.55 -8.86
N ALA A 194 10.13 -0.22 -9.01
CA ALA A 194 9.08 0.46 -9.77
C ALA A 194 9.04 0.00 -11.24
N LEU A 195 10.18 -0.18 -11.90
CA LEU A 195 10.26 -0.66 -13.28
C LEU A 195 9.75 -2.10 -13.41
N ILE A 196 10.10 -2.99 -12.48
CA ILE A 196 9.60 -4.38 -12.46
C ILE A 196 8.08 -4.39 -12.27
N VAL A 197 7.57 -3.60 -11.33
CA VAL A 197 6.13 -3.52 -11.08
C VAL A 197 5.40 -2.96 -12.31
N LEU A 198 5.95 -1.94 -12.98
CA LEU A 198 5.39 -1.40 -14.22
C LEU A 198 5.43 -2.41 -15.37
N ALA A 199 6.54 -3.16 -15.52
CA ALA A 199 6.68 -4.19 -16.54
C ALA A 199 5.65 -5.33 -16.39
N ILE A 200 5.11 -5.54 -15.19
CA ILE A 200 4.06 -6.53 -14.93
C ILE A 200 2.67 -5.89 -15.08
N THR A 201 2.44 -4.75 -14.42
CA THR A 201 1.11 -4.12 -14.32
C THR A 201 0.65 -3.49 -15.62
N VAL A 202 1.54 -2.86 -16.38
CA VAL A 202 1.17 -2.20 -17.65
C VAL A 202 0.71 -3.22 -18.69
N PRO A 203 1.45 -4.31 -19.00
CA PRO A 203 0.96 -5.32 -19.93
C PRO A 203 -0.31 -6.01 -19.44
N LEU A 204 -0.43 -6.26 -18.13
CA LEU A 204 -1.65 -6.84 -17.55
C LEU A 204 -2.87 -5.95 -17.79
N LEU A 205 -2.73 -4.64 -17.56
CA LEU A 205 -3.78 -3.66 -17.81
C LEU A 205 -4.11 -3.58 -19.30
N LEU A 206 -3.11 -3.49 -20.18
CA LEU A 206 -3.35 -3.43 -21.63
C LEU A 206 -4.03 -4.69 -22.18
N ALA A 207 -3.69 -5.87 -21.64
CA ALA A 207 -4.24 -7.14 -22.11
C ALA A 207 -5.64 -7.45 -21.57
N LYS A 208 -5.94 -7.06 -20.33
CA LYS A 208 -7.15 -7.51 -19.62
C LYS A 208 -8.10 -6.39 -19.20
N ALA A 209 -7.61 -5.16 -19.01
CA ALA A 209 -8.47 -4.09 -18.52
C ALA A 209 -9.45 -3.66 -19.62
N ARG A 210 -10.72 -3.67 -19.25
CA ARG A 210 -11.82 -3.19 -20.08
C ARG A 210 -12.58 -2.14 -19.29
N ARG A 211 -12.88 -1.04 -19.95
CA ARG A 211 -13.72 0.01 -19.38
C ARG A 211 -15.18 -0.33 -19.63
N VAL A 212 -15.97 -0.41 -18.56
CA VAL A 212 -17.41 -0.60 -18.64
C VAL A 212 -18.07 0.75 -19.00
N PRO A 213 -18.88 0.83 -20.06
CA PRO A 213 -19.64 2.04 -20.41
C PRO A 213 -20.67 2.40 -19.34
N ASP A 214 -21.04 3.68 -19.27
CA ASP A 214 -21.91 4.20 -18.20
C ASP A 214 -23.33 3.59 -18.24
N ASP A 215 -23.77 3.18 -19.42
CA ASP A 215 -25.09 2.56 -19.64
C ASP A 215 -25.20 1.14 -19.06
N GLU A 216 -24.08 0.42 -18.92
CA GLU A 216 -24.04 -0.94 -18.34
C GLU A 216 -23.85 -0.92 -16.82
N MET A 217 -23.53 0.22 -16.21
CA MET A 217 -23.35 0.35 -14.75
C MET A 217 -24.67 0.32 -13.96
N VAL A 218 -25.82 0.46 -14.63
CA VAL A 218 -27.16 0.58 -13.99
C VAL A 218 -27.82 -0.76 -13.69
N THR A 219 -27.19 -1.91 -13.98
CA THR A 219 -27.80 -3.19 -13.60
C THR A 219 -27.87 -3.30 -12.08
N GLU A 220 -29.09 -3.15 -11.54
CA GLU A 220 -29.43 -3.35 -10.15
C GLU A 220 -28.70 -4.58 -9.58
N PRO A 221 -28.24 -4.54 -8.31
CA PRO A 221 -27.78 -5.74 -7.66
C PRO A 221 -28.87 -6.81 -7.84
N PRO A 222 -28.52 -8.04 -8.31
CA PRO A 222 -29.53 -9.06 -8.57
C PRO A 222 -30.40 -9.17 -7.33
N ALA A 223 -31.71 -8.94 -7.51
CA ALA A 223 -32.68 -8.93 -6.42
C ALA A 223 -32.34 -10.09 -5.48
N PRO A 224 -32.26 -9.87 -4.15
CA PRO A 224 -31.88 -10.91 -3.21
C PRO A 224 -32.72 -12.12 -3.57
N ARG A 225 -32.09 -13.20 -4.05
CA ARG A 225 -32.82 -14.42 -4.45
C ARG A 225 -33.72 -14.72 -3.28
N ALA A 226 -35.04 -14.60 -3.49
CA ALA A 226 -36.03 -14.80 -2.45
C ALA A 226 -35.74 -16.18 -1.88
N ARG A 227 -35.05 -16.21 -0.75
CA ARG A 227 -34.76 -17.44 -0.05
C ARG A 227 -36.12 -17.81 0.48
N GLY A 228 -36.81 -18.68 -0.26
CA GLY A 228 -38.16 -19.12 0.05
C GLY A 228 -38.31 -19.37 1.55
N THR A 229 -39.50 -19.11 2.05
CA THR A 229 -39.81 -19.24 3.48
C THR A 229 -39.28 -20.55 4.02
N ARG A 230 -38.94 -20.62 5.32
CA ARG A 230 -38.40 -21.84 5.95
C ARG A 230 -39.26 -23.08 5.66
N ALA A 231 -40.56 -22.89 5.40
CA ALA A 231 -41.51 -23.90 4.97
C ALA A 231 -41.25 -24.45 3.55
N GLU A 232 -40.93 -23.59 2.57
CA GLU A 232 -40.64 -23.99 1.19
C GLU A 232 -39.35 -24.81 1.07
N ARG A 233 -38.32 -24.44 1.84
CA ARG A 233 -37.07 -25.22 1.91
C ARG A 233 -37.26 -26.62 2.48
N ARG A 234 -38.16 -26.79 3.44
CA ARG A 234 -38.48 -28.13 3.99
C ARG A 234 -39.28 -29.01 3.02
N ARG A 235 -39.96 -28.42 2.04
CA ARG A 235 -40.68 -29.16 1.00
C ARG A 235 -39.75 -29.61 -0.14
N SER A 236 -38.75 -28.81 -0.51
CA SER A 236 -37.78 -29.22 -1.55
C SER A 236 -36.87 -30.35 -1.11
N ASP A 237 -36.53 -30.43 0.19
CA ASP A 237 -35.64 -31.49 0.72
C ASP A 237 -36.34 -32.85 0.91
N ARG A 238 -37.64 -32.96 0.56
CA ARG A 238 -38.45 -34.18 0.75
C ARG A 238 -38.98 -34.77 -0.57
N GLY A 239 -38.59 -34.24 -1.73
CA GLY A 239 -38.90 -34.79 -3.06
C GLY A 239 -37.63 -35.31 -3.72
#